data_AF-A0A820IYW1-F1
#
_entry.id   AF-A0A820IYW1-F1
#
_cell.length_a   1.000
_cell.length_b   1.000
_cell.length_c   1.000
_cell.angle_alpha   90.00
_cell.angle_beta   90.00
_cell.angle_gamma   90.00
#
_symmetry.space_group_name_H-M   'P 1'
#
loop_
_entity.id
_entity.type
_entity.pdbx_description
1 polymer ?
#
loop_
_entity_poly.entity_id
_entity_poly.type
_entity_poly.pdbx_seq_one_letter_code
_entity_poly.pdbx_strand_id
1 'polypeptide(L)'
;WTPANKDEGAVFLAHVFHETDGLKTMKEYCAPGCGPQYSGSWCSISAAPGKLYYGRGWFQLSWPCNYYNAGQSLGIDLLAKPDIVENDPKT
;
A
#
# COMPACT_ATOMS: atom_id res chain seq x y z
N TRP A 1 6.62 15.97 5.11
CA TRP A 1 6.03 15.88 6.45
C TRP A 1 7.12 16.07 7.48
N THR A 2 6.79 16.72 8.59
CA THR A 2 7.66 16.84 9.77
C THR A 2 6.81 16.40 10.95
N PRO A 3 7.23 15.39 11.74
CA PRO A 3 6.45 14.94 12.89
C PRO A 3 6.34 16.07 13.92
N ALA A 4 5.17 16.21 14.56
CA ALA A 4 4.90 17.22 15.58
C ALA A 4 5.78 17.02 16.83
N ASN A 5 6.19 15.78 17.12
CA ASN A 5 7.11 15.43 18.19
C ASN A 5 7.83 14.10 17.90
N LYS A 6 8.78 13.74 18.78
CA LYS A 6 9.56 12.49 18.62
C LYS A 6 8.69 11.23 18.67
N ASP A 7 7.59 11.27 19.42
CA ASP A 7 6.72 10.11 19.61
C ASP A 7 5.90 9.83 18.34
N GLU A 8 5.42 10.86 17.64
CA GLU A 8 4.75 10.70 16.34
C GLU A 8 5.70 10.04 15.32
N GLY A 9 6.95 10.51 15.26
CA GLY A 9 7.98 9.91 14.42
C GLY A 9 8.26 8.45 14.81
N ALA A 10 8.34 8.14 16.10
CA ALA A 10 8.58 6.79 16.60
C ALA A 10 7.42 5.84 16.28
N VAL A 11 6.17 6.28 16.45
CA VAL A 11 4.97 5.48 16.13
C VAL A 11 4.88 5.23 14.63
N PHE A 12 5.15 6.24 13.79
CA PHE A 12 5.22 6.07 12.34
C PHE A 12 6.24 4.99 11.96
N LEU A 13 7.47 5.05 12.50
CA LEU A 13 8.50 4.06 12.25
C LEU A 13 8.15 2.67 12.79
N ALA A 14 7.48 2.59 13.95
CA ALA A 14 7.03 1.32 14.52
C ALA A 14 6.00 0.63 13.62
N HIS A 15 5.07 1.38 13.04
CA HIS A 15 4.12 0.85 12.06
C HIS A 15 4.86 0.36 10.81
N VAL A 16 5.75 1.17 10.23
CA VAL A 16 6.55 0.74 9.07
C VAL A 16 7.30 -0.55 9.38
N PHE A 17 7.94 -0.65 10.54
CA PHE A 17 8.67 -1.84 10.95
C PHE A 17 7.76 -3.06 11.12
N HIS A 18 6.56 -2.88 11.69
CA HIS A 18 5.59 -3.96 11.86
C HIS A 18 5.07 -4.48 10.52
N GLU A 19 4.61 -3.58 9.66
CA GLU A 19 3.97 -3.90 8.37
C GLU A 19 4.93 -4.54 7.37
N THR A 20 6.24 -4.34 7.53
CA THR A 20 7.27 -4.81 6.60
C THR A 20 8.12 -5.97 7.14
N ASP A 21 7.70 -6.61 8.24
CA ASP A 21 8.48 -7.66 8.94
C ASP A 21 9.93 -7.19 9.22
N GLY A 22 10.04 -6.00 9.81
CA GLY A 22 11.31 -5.37 10.11
C GLY A 22 12.10 -4.98 8.86
N LEU A 23 11.43 -4.36 7.89
CA LEU A 23 12.01 -3.87 6.62
C LEU A 23 12.48 -4.98 5.66
N LYS A 24 12.02 -6.22 5.84
CA LYS A 24 12.41 -7.36 4.99
C LYS A 24 11.55 -7.49 3.72
N THR A 25 10.35 -6.92 3.74
CA THR A 25 9.45 -7.01 2.59
C THR A 25 8.73 -5.70 2.29
N MET A 26 8.50 -5.49 0.99
CA MET A 26 7.68 -4.41 0.43
C MET A 26 6.40 -4.95 -0.21
N LYS A 27 6.17 -6.25 -0.06
CA LYS A 27 5.10 -7.00 -0.70
C LYS A 27 4.56 -8.00 0.30
N GLU A 28 3.25 -8.06 0.39
CA GLU A 28 2.58 -9.05 1.22
C GLU A 28 3.01 -10.47 0.83
N TYR A 29 3.33 -11.32 1.81
CA TYR A 29 3.94 -12.63 1.55
C TYR A 29 3.05 -13.58 0.74
N CYS A 30 1.73 -13.49 0.85
CA CYS A 30 0.82 -14.33 0.07
C CYS A 30 0.73 -13.92 -1.41
N ALA A 31 1.27 -12.77 -1.81
CA ALA A 31 1.11 -12.25 -3.15
C ALA A 31 1.83 -13.13 -4.20
N PRO A 32 1.23 -13.34 -5.39
CA PRO A 32 -0.07 -12.82 -5.86
C PRO A 32 -1.29 -13.67 -5.43
N GLY A 33 -1.10 -14.69 -4.60
CA GLY A 33 -2.07 -15.71 -4.21
C GLY A 33 -2.91 -15.42 -2.96
N CYS A 34 -3.07 -14.16 -2.54
CA CYS A 34 -3.82 -13.78 -1.33
C CYS A 34 -5.35 -14.07 -1.39
N GLY A 35 -5.84 -14.76 -2.41
CA GLY A 35 -7.27 -15.02 -2.61
C GLY A 35 -8.08 -13.74 -2.85
N PRO A 36 -9.42 -13.79 -2.73
CA PRO A 36 -10.30 -12.64 -3.01
C PRO A 36 -10.29 -11.57 -1.89
N GLN A 37 -9.27 -11.53 -1.03
CA GLN A 37 -9.19 -10.69 0.17
C GLN A 37 -9.39 -9.20 -0.11
N TYR A 38 -9.02 -8.71 -1.30
CA TYR A 38 -9.06 -7.31 -1.68
C TYR A 38 -10.21 -6.97 -2.64
N SER A 39 -11.29 -7.75 -2.56
CA SER A 39 -12.55 -7.54 -3.27
C SER A 39 -13.71 -7.46 -2.27
N GLY A 40 -14.54 -6.44 -2.37
CA GLY A 40 -15.56 -6.16 -1.35
C GLY A 40 -16.38 -4.92 -1.68
N SER A 41 -17.64 -4.91 -1.24
CA SER A 41 -18.62 -3.86 -1.56
C SER A 41 -18.35 -2.52 -0.89
N TRP A 42 -17.48 -2.47 0.13
CA TRP A 42 -17.06 -1.23 0.78
C TRP A 42 -16.14 -0.37 -0.09
N CYS A 43 -15.53 -0.96 -1.12
CA CYS A 43 -14.64 -0.27 -2.04
C CYS A 43 -15.40 -0.01 -3.35
N SER A 44 -15.88 1.22 -3.55
CA SER A 44 -16.63 1.60 -4.77
C SER A 44 -15.77 1.66 -6.03
N ILE A 45 -14.44 1.63 -5.88
CA ILE A 45 -13.48 1.60 -6.98
C ILE A 45 -13.24 0.15 -7.40
N SER A 46 -13.55 -0.17 -8.65
CA SER A 46 -13.24 -1.48 -9.23
C SER A 46 -11.73 -1.63 -9.47
N ALA A 47 -11.25 -2.86 -9.29
CA ALA A 47 -9.90 -3.25 -9.69
C ALA A 47 -9.70 -3.02 -11.20
N ALA A 48 -8.52 -2.49 -11.57
CA ALA A 48 -8.12 -2.45 -12.97
C ALA A 48 -7.96 -3.89 -13.52
N PRO A 49 -8.30 -4.15 -14.79
CA PRO A 49 -8.19 -5.49 -15.38
C PRO A 49 -6.79 -6.08 -15.21
N GLY A 50 -6.72 -7.31 -14.69
CA GLY A 50 -5.46 -8.04 -14.48
C GLY A 50 -4.58 -7.49 -13.34
N LYS A 51 -5.08 -6.56 -12.52
CA LYS A 51 -4.34 -5.99 -11.38
C LYS A 51 -4.84 -6.52 -10.04
N LEU A 52 -3.91 -6.61 -9.10
CA LEU A 52 -4.15 -7.08 -7.73
C LEU A 52 -3.69 -6.02 -6.73
N TYR A 53 -4.47 -5.83 -5.67
CA TYR A 53 -4.29 -4.76 -4.68
C TYR A 53 -4.02 -5.32 -3.28
N TYR A 54 -3.15 -6.33 -3.23
CA TYR A 54 -2.53 -6.81 -2.00
C TYR A 54 -1.58 -5.77 -1.39
N GLY A 55 -1.15 -6.02 -0.16
CA GLY A 55 -0.27 -5.11 0.58
C GLY A 55 1.04 -4.83 -0.15
N ARG A 56 1.35 -3.54 -0.36
CA ARG A 56 2.66 -3.09 -0.87
C ARG A 56 3.22 -1.90 -0.12
N GLY A 57 4.54 -1.76 -0.18
CA GLY A 57 5.29 -0.65 0.38
C GLY A 57 5.28 -0.62 1.91
N TRP A 58 5.71 0.52 2.44
CA TRP A 58 5.99 0.73 3.86
C TRP A 58 4.79 0.57 4.80
N PHE A 59 3.58 0.76 4.29
CA PHE A 59 2.33 0.68 5.06
C PHE A 59 1.39 -0.41 4.54
N GLN A 60 1.91 -1.36 3.75
CA GLN A 60 1.12 -2.44 3.15
C GLN A 60 -0.19 -1.93 2.52
N LEU A 61 -0.07 -0.90 1.66
CA LEU A 61 -1.18 -0.30 0.95
C LEU A 61 -1.96 -1.40 0.23
N SER A 62 -3.25 -1.50 0.54
CA SER A 62 -4.13 -2.58 0.13
C SER A 62 -5.46 -2.00 -0.33
N TRP A 63 -6.19 -2.72 -1.19
CA TRP A 63 -7.49 -2.34 -1.77
C TRP A 63 -7.46 -1.33 -2.93
N PRO A 64 -8.25 -1.54 -4.01
CA PRO A 64 -8.24 -0.67 -5.19
C PRO A 64 -8.52 0.81 -4.89
N CYS A 65 -9.45 1.10 -3.99
CA CYS A 65 -9.83 2.45 -3.59
C CYS A 65 -8.69 3.18 -2.86
N ASN A 66 -7.90 2.49 -2.05
CA ASN A 66 -6.76 3.11 -1.38
C ASN A 66 -5.64 3.39 -2.38
N TYR A 67 -5.37 2.48 -3.32
CA TYR A 67 -4.44 2.74 -4.42
C TYR A 67 -4.90 3.92 -5.28
N TYR A 68 -6.20 3.98 -5.61
CA TYR A 68 -6.77 5.11 -6.35
C TYR A 68 -6.58 6.44 -5.60
N ASN A 69 -6.99 6.52 -4.32
CA ASN A 69 -6.90 7.75 -3.53
C ASN A 69 -5.44 8.19 -3.28
N ALA A 70 -4.54 7.24 -2.99
CA ALA A 70 -3.12 7.50 -2.85
C ALA A 70 -2.53 8.02 -4.18
N GLY A 71 -2.90 7.37 -5.29
CA GLY A 71 -2.48 7.78 -6.63
C GLY A 71 -2.93 9.19 -7.00
N GLN A 72 -4.18 9.56 -6.69
CA GLN A 72 -4.70 10.92 -6.87
C GLN A 72 -3.88 11.94 -6.07
N SER A 73 -3.51 11.61 -4.82
CA SER A 73 -2.74 12.50 -3.95
C SER A 73 -1.29 12.67 -4.42
N LEU A 74 -0.71 11.63 -5.04
CA LEU A 74 0.68 11.63 -5.53
C LEU A 74 0.81 12.07 -6.99
N GLY A 75 -0.30 12.19 -7.73
CA GLY A 75 -0.27 12.44 -9.17
C GLY A 75 0.25 11.25 -9.99
N ILE A 76 0.09 10.02 -9.47
CA ILE A 76 0.56 8.77 -10.08
C ILE A 76 -0.64 7.83 -10.23
N ASP A 77 -0.83 7.21 -11.39
CA ASP A 77 -1.91 6.24 -11.60
C ASP A 77 -1.58 4.87 -10.96
N LEU A 78 -1.70 4.81 -9.65
CA LEU A 78 -1.49 3.60 -8.86
C LEU A 78 -2.62 2.58 -9.04
N LEU A 79 -3.78 2.98 -9.56
CA LEU A 79 -4.84 2.02 -9.89
C LEU A 79 -4.41 1.17 -11.09
N ALA A 80 -3.85 1.78 -12.14
CA ALA A 80 -3.33 1.06 -13.30
C ALA A 80 -1.92 0.45 -13.06
N LYS A 81 -1.12 1.05 -12.18
CA LYS A 81 0.27 0.65 -11.91
C LYS A 81 0.54 0.42 -10.40
N PRO A 82 -0.16 -0.54 -9.76
CA PRO A 82 -0.01 -0.77 -8.32
C PRO A 82 1.37 -1.29 -7.93
N ASP A 83 2.08 -1.92 -8.86
CA ASP A 83 3.45 -2.42 -8.71
C ASP A 83 4.49 -1.33 -8.49
N ILE A 84 4.18 -0.05 -8.73
CA ILE A 84 5.11 1.04 -8.40
C ILE A 84 5.38 1.09 -6.89
N VAL A 85 4.36 0.85 -6.06
CA VAL A 85 4.44 0.96 -4.58
C VAL A 85 5.45 0.00 -3.96
N GLU A 86 5.73 -1.15 -4.60
CA GLU A 86 6.72 -2.12 -4.11
C GLU A 86 8.11 -1.93 -4.73
N ASN A 87 8.23 -1.19 -5.84
CA ASN A 87 9.45 -1.10 -6.64
C ASN A 87 10.14 0.28 -6.58
N ASP A 88 9.41 1.35 -6.30
CA ASP A 88 9.96 2.69 -6.14
C ASP A 88 9.90 3.12 -4.67
N PRO A 89 11.04 3.28 -3.98
CA PRO A 89 11.06 3.68 -2.57
C PRO A 89 10.56 5.12 -2.33
N LYS A 90 10.31 5.91 -3.38
CA LYS A 90 9.76 7.28 -3.30
C LYS A 90 8.23 7.35 -3.36
N THR A 91 7.57 6.23 -3.65
CA THR A 91 6.10 6.08 -3.61
C THR A 91 5.65 5.47 -2.30
#